data_AF-E2ASP0-F1
#
_entry.id   AF-E2ASP0-F1
#
_cell.length_a   1.000
_cell.length_b   1.000
_cell.length_c   1.000
_cell.angle_alpha   90.00
_cell.angle_beta   90.00
_cell.angle_gamma   90.00
#
_symmetry.space_group_name_H-M   'P 1'
#
loop_
_entity.id
_entity.type
_entity.pdbx_description
1 polymer ?
#
loop_
_entity_poly.entity_id
_entity_poly.type
_entity_poly.pdbx_seq_one_letter_code
_entity_poly.pdbx_strand_id
1 'polypeptide(L)'
;EEQKKILNDRKKDIQYKFKTKMGLTVDVPKPGFGSSNDGNTSRRFFADPKLSSEITGVDEVLIEHFGNILSALNYNETISYIKFGEYAHETAKMFVKLYPWYDMPPSVHKVLIHGPD
;
A
#
# COMPACT_ATOMS: atom_id res chain seq x y z
N GLU A 1 -24.94 -10.44 4.56
CA GLU A 1 -24.40 -10.40 5.95
C GLU A 1 -23.10 -11.18 6.09
N GLU A 2 -23.00 -12.36 5.49
CA GLU A 2 -21.81 -13.22 5.52
C GLU A 2 -20.52 -12.56 5.00
N GLN A 3 -20.55 -11.90 3.84
CA GLN A 3 -19.38 -11.18 3.29
C GLN A 3 -18.83 -10.10 4.23
N LYS A 4 -19.73 -9.37 4.93
CA LYS A 4 -19.33 -8.36 5.93
C LYS A 4 -18.63 -9.02 7.12
N LYS A 5 -19.08 -10.20 7.54
CA LYS A 5 -18.45 -10.97 8.62
C LYS A 5 -17.06 -11.45 8.21
N ILE A 6 -16.92 -12.06 7.04
CA ILE A 6 -15.62 -12.50 6.48
C ILE A 6 -14.63 -11.34 6.42
N LEU A 7 -15.08 -10.19 5.90
CA LEU A 7 -14.24 -8.99 5.81
C LEU A 7 -13.79 -8.50 7.20
N ASN A 8 -14.70 -8.45 8.18
CA ASN A 8 -14.38 -8.01 9.53
C ASN A 8 -13.42 -8.99 10.25
N ASP A 9 -13.62 -10.29 10.08
CA ASP A 9 -12.77 -11.31 10.69
C ASP A 9 -11.36 -11.27 10.07
N ARG A 10 -11.27 -11.13 8.74
CA ARG A 10 -9.99 -10.94 8.04
C ARG A 10 -9.29 -9.65 8.46
N LYS A 11 -10.03 -8.54 8.60
CA LYS A 11 -9.48 -7.27 9.09
C LYS A 11 -8.88 -7.41 10.48
N LYS A 12 -9.59 -8.07 11.42
CA LYS A 12 -9.08 -8.31 12.78
C LYS A 12 -7.82 -9.19 12.79
N ASP A 13 -7.77 -10.23 11.96
CA ASP A 13 -6.59 -11.08 11.80
C ASP A 13 -5.38 -10.29 11.30
N ILE A 14 -5.56 -9.46 10.28
CA ILE A 14 -4.50 -8.58 9.75
C ILE A 14 -4.01 -7.61 10.82
N GLN A 15 -4.93 -6.95 11.54
CA GLN A 15 -4.58 -6.01 12.62
C GLN A 15 -3.79 -6.69 13.74
N TYR A 16 -4.22 -7.89 14.16
CA TYR A 16 -3.54 -8.69 15.17
C TYR A 16 -2.13 -9.08 14.72
N LYS A 17 -1.97 -9.54 13.47
CA LYS A 17 -0.68 -9.94 12.91
C LYS A 17 0.29 -8.77 12.77
N PHE A 18 -0.16 -7.59 12.33
CA PHE A 18 0.67 -6.38 12.35
C PHE A 18 1.09 -5.99 13.77
N LYS A 19 0.18 -6.08 14.73
CA LYS A 19 0.49 -5.76 16.12
C LYS A 19 1.50 -6.71 16.73
N THR A 20 1.37 -8.01 16.48
CA THR A 20 2.21 -9.04 17.08
C THR A 20 3.56 -9.21 16.37
N LYS A 21 3.57 -9.20 15.03
CA LYS A 21 4.79 -9.41 14.24
C LYS A 21 5.62 -8.14 14.03
N MET A 22 4.96 -6.99 13.90
CA MET A 22 5.64 -5.71 13.64
C MET A 22 5.50 -4.69 14.79
N GLY A 23 4.72 -4.97 15.84
CA GLY A 23 4.43 -3.96 16.86
C GLY A 23 3.59 -2.79 16.32
N LEU A 24 2.93 -2.95 15.17
CA LEU A 24 2.27 -1.87 14.43
C LEU A 24 0.76 -1.90 14.65
N THR A 25 0.17 -0.76 15.01
CA THR A 25 -1.29 -0.62 15.15
C THR A 25 -1.85 -0.03 13.84
N VAL A 26 -2.55 -0.84 13.04
CA VAL A 26 -3.07 -0.44 11.72
C VAL A 26 -4.60 -0.40 11.69
N ASP A 27 -5.16 0.54 10.92
CA ASP A 27 -6.58 0.66 10.60
C ASP A 27 -7.53 0.67 11.82
N VAL A 28 -7.06 1.22 12.95
CA VAL A 28 -7.87 1.42 14.16
C VAL A 28 -8.49 2.82 14.13
N PRO A 29 -9.82 2.97 14.24
CA PRO A 29 -10.47 4.28 14.29
C PRO A 29 -9.92 5.18 15.41
N LYS A 30 -9.71 6.46 15.13
CA LYS A 30 -9.35 7.47 16.13
C LYS A 30 -10.56 8.33 16.49
N PRO A 31 -10.66 8.84 17.74
CA PRO A 31 -11.69 9.82 18.10
C PRO A 31 -11.61 11.06 17.21
N GLY A 32 -12.77 11.59 16.78
CA GLY A 32 -12.85 12.77 15.91
C GLY A 32 -12.87 12.42 14.42
N PHE A 33 -11.78 11.86 13.89
CA PHE A 33 -11.69 11.43 12.48
C PHE A 33 -10.45 10.57 12.21
N GLY A 34 -10.51 9.75 11.15
CA GLY A 34 -9.36 9.01 10.62
C GLY A 34 -9.04 7.71 11.36
N SER A 35 -7.83 7.19 11.10
CA SER A 35 -7.37 5.93 11.67
C SER A 35 -5.94 6.02 12.20
N SER A 36 -5.46 4.92 12.77
CA SER A 36 -4.07 4.74 13.19
C SER A 36 -3.07 4.68 12.03
N ASN A 37 -3.53 4.78 10.78
CA ASN A 37 -2.66 4.86 9.62
C ASN A 37 -2.17 6.30 9.43
N ASP A 38 -1.03 6.61 10.01
CA ASP A 38 -0.30 7.86 9.79
C ASP A 38 0.98 7.62 8.99
N GLY A 39 1.78 8.67 8.80
CA GLY A 39 3.04 8.58 8.05
C GLY A 39 4.04 7.60 8.67
N ASN A 40 4.05 7.42 9.99
CA ASN A 40 4.91 6.43 10.62
C ASN A 40 4.42 5.01 10.33
N THR A 41 3.11 4.79 10.39
CA THR A 41 2.50 3.52 10.00
C THR A 41 2.81 3.16 8.56
N SER A 42 2.69 4.11 7.63
CA SER A 42 3.04 3.92 6.22
C SER A 42 4.51 3.54 6.03
N ARG A 43 5.45 4.28 6.62
CA ARG A 43 6.89 3.96 6.51
C ARG A 43 7.21 2.56 7.00
N ARG A 44 6.63 2.15 8.13
CA ARG A 44 6.87 0.82 8.70
C ARG A 44 6.25 -0.31 7.87
N PHE A 45 5.12 -0.06 7.21
CA PHE A 45 4.50 -1.02 6.30
C PHE A 45 5.37 -1.30 5.08
N PHE A 46 5.94 -0.26 4.46
CA PHE A 46 6.79 -0.42 3.27
C PHE A 46 8.25 -0.80 3.58
N ALA A 47 8.69 -0.74 4.84
CA ALA A 47 10.06 -1.09 5.23
C ALA A 47 10.37 -2.59 5.16
N ASP A 48 9.35 -3.45 5.21
CA ASP A 48 9.47 -4.91 5.07
C ASP A 48 8.33 -5.44 4.18
N PRO A 49 8.48 -5.32 2.84
CA PRO A 49 7.46 -5.77 1.88
C PRO A 49 7.10 -7.24 2.04
N LYS A 50 8.08 -8.09 2.36
CA LYS A 50 7.88 -9.52 2.58
C LYS A 50 6.94 -9.77 3.75
N LEU A 51 7.22 -9.20 4.92
CA LEU A 51 6.38 -9.41 6.09
C LEU A 51 5.00 -8.76 5.92
N SER A 52 4.92 -7.60 5.25
CA SER A 52 3.65 -6.96 4.90
C SER A 52 2.81 -7.82 3.94
N SER A 53 3.45 -8.45 2.94
CA SER A 53 2.84 -9.41 2.03
C SER A 53 2.30 -10.62 2.78
N GLU A 54 3.12 -11.26 3.62
CA GLU A 54 2.71 -12.42 4.43
C GLU A 54 1.50 -12.11 5.33
N ILE A 55 1.42 -10.91 5.88
CA ILE A 55 0.33 -10.50 6.76
C ILE A 55 -0.95 -10.20 5.96
N THR A 56 -0.85 -9.38 4.92
CA THR A 56 -2.01 -8.88 4.16
C THR A 56 -2.53 -9.88 3.12
N GLY A 57 -1.64 -10.68 2.55
CA GLY A 57 -1.88 -11.49 1.35
C GLY A 57 -1.75 -10.70 0.05
N VAL A 58 -1.25 -9.46 0.09
CA VAL A 58 -0.93 -8.67 -1.11
C VAL A 58 0.44 -9.10 -1.63
N ASP A 59 0.61 -9.09 -2.95
CA ASP A 59 1.84 -9.46 -3.61
C ASP A 59 3.04 -8.62 -3.13
N GLU A 60 4.14 -9.30 -2.82
CA GLU A 60 5.34 -8.70 -2.25
C GLU A 60 5.98 -7.70 -3.21
N VAL A 61 6.10 -8.07 -4.48
CA VAL A 61 6.73 -7.23 -5.52
C VAL A 61 5.91 -5.97 -5.74
N LEU A 62 4.58 -6.08 -5.75
CA LEU A 62 3.72 -4.91 -5.85
C LEU A 62 3.84 -3.98 -4.63
N ILE A 63 3.95 -4.52 -3.41
CA ILE A 63 4.22 -3.71 -2.20
C ILE A 63 5.57 -2.99 -2.32
N GLU A 64 6.60 -3.70 -2.75
CA GLU A 64 7.94 -3.15 -2.96
C GLU A 64 7.91 -2.00 -3.99
N HIS A 65 7.23 -2.20 -5.11
CA HIS A 65 7.07 -1.18 -6.15
C HIS A 65 6.41 0.09 -5.61
N PHE A 66 5.33 -0.05 -4.83
CA PHE A 66 4.72 1.11 -4.18
C PHE A 66 5.68 1.79 -3.18
N GLY A 67 6.46 1.02 -2.42
CA GLY A 67 7.49 1.57 -1.53
C GLY A 67 8.56 2.38 -2.28
N ASN A 68 9.03 1.87 -3.40
CA ASN A 68 10.01 2.54 -4.26
C ASN A 68 9.45 3.83 -4.88
N ILE A 69 8.21 3.80 -5.38
CA ILE A 69 7.52 4.99 -5.91
C ILE A 69 7.36 6.06 -4.84
N LEU A 70 6.92 5.68 -3.63
CA LEU A 70 6.81 6.62 -2.52
C LEU A 70 8.17 7.17 -2.11
N SER A 71 9.21 6.36 -2.14
CA SER A 71 10.58 6.81 -1.82
C SER A 71 11.09 7.81 -2.86
N ALA A 72 10.83 7.56 -4.14
CA ALA A 72 11.13 8.48 -5.24
C ALA A 72 10.39 9.83 -5.06
N LEU A 73 9.09 9.81 -4.74
CA LEU A 73 8.33 11.04 -4.52
C LEU A 73 8.79 11.87 -3.31
N ASN A 74 9.44 11.24 -2.32
CA ASN A 74 9.98 11.90 -1.14
C ASN A 74 11.48 12.17 -1.24
N TYR A 75 12.09 11.93 -2.40
CA TYR A 75 13.51 12.16 -2.62
C TYR A 75 13.78 13.66 -2.82
N ASN A 76 14.82 14.18 -2.17
CA ASN A 76 15.11 15.62 -2.17
C ASN A 76 15.95 16.08 -3.38
N GLU A 77 16.22 15.19 -4.34
CA GLU A 77 17.01 15.47 -5.53
C GLU A 77 16.26 15.11 -6.81
N THR A 78 16.81 15.50 -7.96
CA THR A 78 16.20 15.27 -9.26
C THR A 78 16.12 13.79 -9.60
N ILE A 79 14.92 13.34 -9.97
CA ILE A 79 14.68 12.00 -10.51
C ILE A 79 14.35 12.12 -12.00
N SER A 80 14.79 11.13 -12.78
CA SER A 80 14.40 11.03 -14.19
C SER A 80 12.90 10.72 -14.29
N TYR A 81 12.12 11.70 -14.76
CA TYR A 81 10.68 11.54 -14.96
C TYR A 81 10.35 10.40 -15.94
N ILE A 82 11.22 10.16 -16.93
CA ILE A 82 11.08 9.04 -17.89
C ILE A 82 11.16 7.70 -17.14
N LYS A 83 12.23 7.47 -16.37
CA LYS A 83 12.40 6.22 -15.61
C LYS A 83 11.30 6.04 -14.55
N PHE A 84 10.92 7.13 -13.89
CA PHE A 84 9.81 7.11 -12.94
C PHE A 84 8.50 6.71 -13.63
N GLY A 85 8.21 7.27 -14.81
CA GLY A 85 7.01 6.95 -15.57
C GLY A 85 6.97 5.53 -16.11
N GLU A 86 8.09 5.00 -16.61
CA GLU A 86 8.20 3.59 -16.98
C GLU A 86 7.89 2.68 -15.79
N TYR A 87 8.53 2.94 -14.64
CA TYR A 87 8.34 2.15 -13.42
C TYR A 87 6.91 2.25 -12.86
N ALA A 88 6.32 3.45 -12.86
CA ALA A 88 4.95 3.69 -12.44
C ALA A 88 3.93 2.99 -13.35
N HIS A 89 4.15 3.03 -14.66
CA HIS A 89 3.28 2.38 -15.64
C HIS A 89 3.38 0.85 -15.59
N GLU A 90 4.58 0.29 -15.40
CA GLU A 90 4.75 -1.14 -15.16
C GLU A 90 4.04 -1.60 -13.88
N THR A 91 4.12 -0.80 -12.81
CA THR A 91 3.41 -1.04 -11.55
C THR A 91 1.90 -1.01 -11.74
N ALA A 92 1.37 -0.09 -12.56
CA ALA A 92 -0.05 -0.05 -12.91
C ALA A 92 -0.51 -1.32 -13.64
N LYS A 93 0.28 -1.82 -14.61
CA LYS A 93 -0.01 -3.07 -15.32
C LYS A 93 -0.02 -4.26 -14.36
N MET A 94 0.95 -4.31 -13.44
CA MET A 94 1.03 -5.34 -12.41
C MET A 94 -0.20 -5.34 -11.50
N PHE A 95 -0.61 -4.16 -11.03
CA PHE A 95 -1.81 -3.99 -10.20
C PHE A 95 -3.07 -4.56 -10.87
N VAL A 96 -3.34 -4.15 -12.12
CA VAL A 96 -4.53 -4.60 -12.86
C VAL A 96 -4.48 -6.10 -13.15
N LYS A 97 -3.29 -6.65 -13.42
CA LYS A 97 -3.10 -8.09 -13.67
C LYS A 97 -3.34 -8.92 -12.40
N LEU A 98 -2.86 -8.47 -11.24
CA LEU A 98 -2.96 -9.21 -9.98
C LEU A 98 -4.34 -9.07 -9.32
N TYR A 99 -4.95 -7.88 -9.41
CA TYR A 99 -6.20 -7.55 -8.73
C TYR A 99 -7.24 -6.94 -9.68
N PRO A 100 -7.65 -7.65 -10.75
CA PRO A 100 -8.58 -7.11 -11.76
C PRO A 100 -9.98 -6.80 -11.20
N TRP A 101 -10.29 -7.31 -10.01
CA TRP A 101 -11.57 -7.14 -9.31
C TRP A 101 -11.61 -5.90 -8.41
N TYR A 102 -10.48 -5.22 -8.19
CA TYR A 102 -10.38 -4.06 -7.32
C TYR A 102 -9.99 -2.82 -8.12
N ASP A 103 -10.91 -1.86 -8.21
CA ASP A 103 -10.66 -0.61 -8.93
C ASP A 103 -9.47 0.14 -8.31
N MET A 104 -8.59 0.65 -9.16
CA MET A 104 -7.44 1.43 -8.72
C MET A 104 -7.93 2.71 -8.00
N PRO A 105 -7.55 2.94 -6.74
CA PRO A 105 -7.98 4.13 -6.01
C PRO A 105 -7.56 5.43 -6.72
N PRO A 106 -8.33 6.52 -6.68
CA PRO A 106 -8.00 7.76 -7.39
C PRO A 106 -6.62 8.34 -7.06
N SER A 107 -6.17 8.24 -5.81
CA SER A 107 -4.82 8.66 -5.41
C SER A 107 -3.72 7.80 -6.04
N VAL A 108 -3.94 6.49 -6.10
CA VAL A 108 -3.02 5.54 -6.75
C VAL A 108 -2.99 5.79 -8.26
N HIS A 109 -4.15 5.98 -8.89
CA HIS A 109 -4.26 6.31 -10.31
C HIS A 109 -3.51 7.61 -10.64
N LYS A 110 -3.69 8.66 -9.83
CA LYS A 110 -2.98 9.92 -10.00
C LYS A 110 -1.46 9.73 -9.93
N VAL A 111 -0.95 8.93 -9.01
CA VAL A 111 0.49 8.67 -8.91
C VAL A 111 1.01 7.81 -10.07
N LEU A 112 0.32 6.72 -10.40
CA LEU A 112 0.83 5.74 -11.36
C LEU A 112 0.65 6.15 -12.83
N ILE A 113 -0.39 6.92 -13.13
CA ILE A 113 -0.74 7.32 -14.51
C ILE A 113 -0.33 8.77 -14.78
N HIS A 114 -0.57 9.67 -13.83
CA HIS A 114 -0.30 11.12 -13.99
C HIS A 114 0.92 11.61 -13.22
N GLY A 115 1.59 10.77 -12.42
CA GLY A 115 2.76 11.18 -11.64
C GLY A 115 3.95 11.66 -12.48
N PRO A 116 4.19 11.15 -13.70
CA PRO A 116 5.26 11.63 -14.58
C PRO A 116 4.96 12.94 -15.33
N ASP A 117 3.69 13.38 -15.36
CA ASP A 117 3.21 14.59 -16.06
C ASP A 117 3.50 15.86 -15.25
#